data_AF-A0A9W4E8Y7-F1
#
_entry.id   AF-A0A9W4E8Y7-F1
#
_cell.length_a   1.000
_cell.length_b   1.000
_cell.length_c   1.000
_cell.angle_alpha   90.00
_cell.angle_beta   90.00
_cell.angle_gamma   90.00
#
_symmetry.space_group_name_H-M   'P 1'
#
loop_
_entity.id
_entity.type
_entity.pdbx_description
1 polymer ?
#
loop_
_entity_poly.entity_id
_entity_poly.type
_entity_poly.pdbx_seq_one_letter_code
_entity_poly.pdbx_strand_id
1 'polypeptide(L)'
;MESVQLTSIFGYAVGDLVRISTEALDAQVREVLARRVLVNWSWRQVDPDSQNSWDGAIGFPRDPDAYDWCNTPWRLEPDSSELKVGDTCLVGIPPTEVRITGIGKFDPPADFGFLPRPEYFLELVPIDMLDDEEAGYVLYLNGEEPIEIEVLEHGE
;
A
#
# COMPACT_ATOMS: atom_id res chain seq x y z
N MET A 1 16.37 -8.89 16.91
CA MET A 1 17.54 -9.39 16.15
C MET A 1 17.23 -9.57 14.66
N GLU A 2 15.98 -9.83 14.28
CA GLU A 2 15.56 -9.92 12.86
C GLU A 2 15.54 -8.56 12.14
N SER A 3 15.05 -7.50 12.81
CA SER A 3 14.97 -6.14 12.26
C SER A 3 16.32 -5.59 11.76
N VAL A 4 17.40 -5.81 12.51
CA VAL A 4 18.76 -5.35 12.14
C VAL A 4 19.29 -6.02 10.86
N GLN A 5 18.90 -7.27 10.59
CA GLN A 5 19.29 -7.94 9.34
C GLN A 5 18.49 -7.44 8.14
N LEU A 6 17.21 -7.09 8.31
CA LEU A 6 16.36 -6.54 7.24
C LEU A 6 16.80 -5.14 6.82
N THR A 7 17.24 -4.31 7.78
CA THR A 7 17.86 -3.01 7.49
C THR A 7 19.09 -3.12 6.60
N SER A 8 19.91 -4.15 6.79
CA SER A 8 21.10 -4.36 5.99
C SER A 8 20.81 -4.81 4.55
N ILE A 9 19.63 -5.39 4.30
CA ILE A 9 19.23 -5.92 2.98
C ILE A 9 18.59 -4.80 2.14
N PHE A 10 17.72 -4.00 2.76
CA PHE A 10 16.92 -3.00 2.04
C PHE A 10 17.33 -1.54 2.31
N GLY A 11 18.20 -1.30 3.29
CA GLY A 11 18.64 0.05 3.65
C GLY A 11 17.65 0.84 4.51
N TYR A 12 16.67 0.18 5.13
CA TYR A 12 15.61 0.81 5.95
C TYR A 12 15.68 0.40 7.42
N ALA A 13 15.54 1.34 8.35
CA ALA A 13 15.43 1.08 9.78
C ALA A 13 14.06 1.52 10.32
N VAL A 14 13.62 0.88 11.41
CA VAL A 14 12.49 1.40 12.19
C VAL A 14 12.89 2.77 12.73
N GLY A 15 12.00 3.75 12.59
CA GLY A 15 12.24 5.14 12.93
C GLY A 15 12.62 6.02 11.73
N ASP A 16 13.07 5.43 10.61
CA ASP A 16 13.38 6.20 9.40
C ASP A 16 12.17 7.02 8.95
N LEU A 17 12.43 8.29 8.63
CA LEU A 17 11.51 9.15 7.92
C LEU A 17 11.78 8.98 6.42
N VAL A 18 10.74 8.56 5.69
CA VAL A 18 10.83 8.33 4.25
C VAL A 18 9.74 9.11 3.53
N ARG A 19 10.01 9.46 2.27
CA ARG A 19 9.00 9.92 1.33
C ARG A 19 8.64 8.78 0.40
N ILE A 20 7.35 8.50 0.27
CA ILE A 20 6.83 7.55 -0.72
C ILE A 20 6.07 8.28 -1.81
N SER A 21 6.19 7.78 -3.05
CA SER A 21 5.44 8.29 -4.18
C SER A 21 5.32 7.25 -5.29
N THR A 22 4.28 7.40 -6.10
CA THR A 22 4.07 6.64 -7.33
C THR A 22 3.40 7.57 -8.34
N GLU A 23 3.95 7.66 -9.54
CA GLU A 23 3.30 8.37 -10.64
C GLU A 23 1.89 7.82 -10.87
N ALA A 24 0.95 8.72 -11.17
CA ALA A 24 -0.42 8.34 -11.47
C ALA A 24 -0.48 7.49 -12.74
N LEU A 25 -1.02 6.28 -12.61
CA LEU A 25 -1.15 5.29 -13.68
C LEU A 25 -2.61 4.94 -13.90
N ASP A 26 -2.98 4.65 -15.15
CA ASP A 26 -4.35 4.27 -15.48
C ASP A 26 -4.77 2.96 -14.79
N ALA A 27 -5.97 2.98 -14.22
CA ALA A 27 -6.69 1.82 -13.71
C ALA A 27 -8.15 1.88 -14.15
N GLN A 28 -8.81 0.72 -14.10
CA GLN A 28 -10.21 0.60 -14.45
C GLN A 28 -11.06 0.33 -13.21
N VAL A 29 -12.12 1.11 -13.05
CA VAL A 29 -13.12 0.91 -12.00
C VAL A 29 -13.92 -0.35 -12.31
N ARG A 30 -13.79 -1.36 -11.46
CA ARG A 30 -14.47 -2.64 -11.59
C ARG A 30 -15.84 -2.64 -10.92
N GLU A 31 -15.93 -2.09 -9.72
CA GLU A 31 -17.15 -2.09 -8.93
C GLU A 31 -17.24 -0.83 -8.07
N VAL A 32 -18.46 -0.33 -7.85
CA VAL A 32 -18.72 0.77 -6.92
C VAL A 32 -19.73 0.30 -5.91
N LEU A 33 -19.27 0.24 -4.66
CA LEU A 33 -20.07 -0.10 -3.48
C LEU A 33 -20.45 1.17 -2.71
N ALA A 34 -21.29 1.02 -1.70
CA ALA A 34 -21.73 2.14 -0.88
C ALA A 34 -20.58 2.91 -0.22
N ARG A 35 -19.53 2.21 0.22
CA ARG A 35 -18.38 2.79 0.94
C ARG A 35 -17.04 2.65 0.22
N ARG A 36 -17.01 1.88 -0.88
CA ARG A 36 -15.75 1.56 -1.57
C ARG A 36 -15.87 1.62 -3.09
N VAL A 37 -14.77 1.96 -3.75
CA VAL A 37 -14.58 1.78 -5.19
C VAL A 37 -13.52 0.71 -5.37
N LEU A 38 -13.83 -0.34 -6.13
CA LEU A 38 -12.89 -1.39 -6.45
C LEU A 38 -12.33 -1.12 -7.84
N VAL A 39 -11.01 -1.11 -7.94
CA VAL A 39 -10.28 -0.96 -9.21
C VAL A 39 -9.50 -2.22 -9.52
N ASN A 40 -9.35 -2.55 -10.79
CA ASN A 40 -8.46 -3.62 -11.23
C ASN A 40 -7.02 -3.26 -10.85
N TRP A 41 -6.31 -4.18 -10.20
CA TRP A 41 -4.95 -3.94 -9.70
C TRP A 41 -3.92 -4.59 -10.62
N SER A 42 -3.27 -3.78 -11.45
CA SER A 42 -2.40 -4.27 -12.53
C SER A 42 -1.05 -4.81 -12.06
N TRP A 43 -0.60 -4.47 -10.85
CA TRP A 43 0.72 -4.83 -10.33
C TRP A 43 0.75 -6.14 -9.55
N ARG A 44 -0.37 -6.85 -9.48
CA ARG A 44 -0.46 -8.15 -8.83
C ARG A 44 -1.24 -9.09 -9.70
N GLN A 45 -0.85 -10.35 -9.67
CA GLN A 45 -1.55 -11.41 -10.39
C GLN A 45 -2.30 -12.27 -9.38
N VAL A 46 -3.49 -12.74 -9.73
CA VAL A 46 -4.19 -13.72 -8.89
C VAL A 46 -3.34 -14.99 -8.82
N ASP A 47 -3.11 -15.50 -7.61
CA ASP A 47 -2.36 -16.73 -7.39
C ASP A 47 -3.32 -17.94 -7.49
N PRO A 48 -3.23 -18.76 -8.56
CA PRO A 48 -4.11 -19.91 -8.73
C PRO A 48 -3.84 -21.05 -7.73
N ASP A 49 -2.66 -21.05 -7.09
CA ASP A 49 -2.22 -22.06 -6.13
C ASP A 49 -2.38 -21.57 -4.68
N SER A 50 -2.99 -20.40 -4.47
CA SER A 50 -3.25 -19.84 -3.14
C SER A 50 -4.38 -20.57 -2.42
N GLN A 51 -4.26 -20.67 -1.09
CA GLN A 51 -5.36 -21.09 -0.22
C GLN A 51 -6.37 -19.96 0.05
N ASN A 52 -6.00 -18.73 -0.27
CA ASN A 52 -6.81 -17.53 -0.10
C ASN A 52 -7.32 -17.04 -1.45
N SER A 53 -8.51 -16.45 -1.45
CA SER A 53 -9.10 -15.91 -2.67
C SER A 53 -8.91 -14.40 -2.70
N TRP A 54 -8.14 -13.93 -3.68
CA TRP A 54 -8.12 -12.55 -4.11
C TRP A 54 -8.54 -12.49 -5.58
N ASP A 55 -9.32 -11.50 -5.95
CA ASP A 55 -10.02 -11.46 -7.23
C ASP A 55 -9.44 -10.43 -8.21
N GLY A 56 -8.24 -9.93 -7.94
CA GLY A 56 -7.54 -9.00 -8.81
C GLY A 56 -7.88 -7.52 -8.57
N ALA A 57 -8.71 -7.19 -7.59
CA ALA A 57 -9.11 -5.81 -7.31
C ALA A 57 -8.63 -5.30 -5.94
N ILE A 58 -8.38 -4.00 -5.85
CA ILE A 58 -8.19 -3.29 -4.59
C ILE A 58 -9.34 -2.31 -4.39
N GLY A 59 -9.87 -2.30 -3.16
CA GLY A 59 -10.95 -1.43 -2.75
C GLY A 59 -10.44 -0.17 -2.04
N PHE A 60 -10.85 0.98 -2.53
CA PHE A 60 -10.54 2.30 -2.01
C PHE A 60 -11.74 2.88 -1.26
N PRO A 61 -11.54 3.59 -0.13
CA PRO A 61 -12.62 4.32 0.52
C PRO A 61 -13.19 5.41 -0.38
N ARG A 62 -14.52 5.60 -0.33
CA ARG A 62 -15.25 6.62 -1.11
C ARG A 62 -15.37 7.98 -0.43
N ASP A 63 -15.12 8.01 0.86
CA ASP A 63 -15.31 9.17 1.70
C ASP A 63 -13.95 9.52 2.32
N PRO A 64 -13.43 10.73 2.13
CA PRO A 64 -12.16 11.15 2.72
C PRO A 64 -12.21 11.23 4.26
N ASP A 65 -13.41 11.32 4.83
CA ASP A 65 -13.62 11.27 6.28
C ASP A 65 -13.84 9.82 6.77
N ALA A 66 -13.74 8.83 5.88
CA ALA A 66 -13.81 7.43 6.28
C ALA A 66 -12.60 7.09 7.14
N TYR A 67 -12.86 6.36 8.21
CA TYR A 67 -11.84 5.88 9.13
C TYR A 67 -10.71 5.09 8.44
N ASP A 68 -11.02 4.31 7.38
CA ASP A 68 -10.01 3.56 6.62
C ASP A 68 -9.29 4.38 5.52
N TRP A 69 -9.55 5.69 5.42
CA TRP A 69 -8.88 6.59 4.47
C TRP A 69 -7.37 6.69 4.68
N CYS A 70 -6.94 6.69 5.95
CA CYS A 70 -5.53 6.74 6.32
C CYS A 70 -4.84 5.36 6.30
N ASN A 71 -5.56 4.29 5.92
CA ASN A 71 -5.03 2.92 5.92
C ASN A 71 -4.49 2.50 4.55
N THR A 72 -4.30 3.46 3.66
CA THR A 72 -3.65 3.29 2.35
C THR A 72 -3.05 4.61 1.89
N PRO A 73 -1.86 4.61 1.27
CA PRO A 73 -1.28 5.81 0.66
C PRO A 73 -1.87 6.12 -0.71
N TRP A 74 -2.51 5.14 -1.33
CA TRP A 74 -2.98 5.22 -2.70
C TRP A 74 -4.18 6.15 -2.81
N ARG A 75 -4.21 6.98 -3.85
CA ARG A 75 -5.30 7.91 -4.17
C ARG A 75 -5.77 7.70 -5.60
N LEU A 76 -7.04 8.02 -5.84
CA LEU A 76 -7.67 7.97 -7.15
C LEU A 76 -7.92 9.38 -7.67
N GLU A 77 -7.81 9.56 -8.98
CA GLU A 77 -8.24 10.77 -9.68
C GLU A 77 -9.09 10.38 -10.93
N PRO A 78 -10.33 10.89 -11.09
CA PRO A 78 -11.08 11.75 -10.16
C PRO A 78 -11.35 11.10 -8.80
N ASP A 79 -11.87 11.90 -7.86
CA ASP A 79 -12.14 11.44 -6.49
C ASP A 79 -13.07 10.21 -6.48
N SER A 80 -12.85 9.30 -5.53
CA SER A 80 -13.57 8.03 -5.44
C SER A 80 -15.09 8.21 -5.25
N SER A 81 -15.55 9.35 -4.76
CA SER A 81 -16.98 9.68 -4.68
C SER A 81 -17.62 9.89 -6.06
N GLU A 82 -16.85 10.29 -7.07
CA GLU A 82 -17.32 10.65 -8.42
C GLU A 82 -17.31 9.48 -9.42
N LEU A 83 -16.52 8.44 -9.12
CA LEU A 83 -16.29 7.31 -10.01
C LEU A 83 -17.51 6.38 -10.16
N LYS A 84 -17.64 5.81 -11.36
CA LYS A 84 -18.66 4.81 -11.71
C LYS A 84 -18.01 3.55 -12.28
N VAL A 85 -18.76 2.45 -12.25
CA VAL A 85 -18.33 1.18 -12.84
C VAL A 85 -18.00 1.36 -14.32
N GLY A 86 -16.82 0.89 -14.72
CA GLY A 86 -16.32 0.96 -16.09
C GLY A 86 -15.51 2.23 -16.42
N ASP A 87 -15.48 3.23 -15.54
CA ASP A 87 -14.66 4.42 -15.73
C ASP A 87 -13.16 4.07 -15.69
N THR A 88 -12.36 4.84 -16.42
CA THR A 88 -10.91 4.90 -16.22
C THR A 88 -10.60 5.96 -15.18
N CYS A 89 -9.73 5.63 -14.23
CA CYS A 89 -9.20 6.57 -13.24
C CYS A 89 -7.68 6.46 -13.20
N LEU A 90 -7.03 7.49 -12.69
CA LEU A 90 -5.62 7.43 -12.31
C LEU A 90 -5.51 6.91 -10.88
N VAL A 91 -4.52 6.07 -10.64
CA VAL A 91 -4.13 5.61 -9.30
C VAL A 91 -2.66 5.90 -9.09
N GLY A 92 -2.34 6.51 -7.96
CA GLY A 92 -0.97 6.85 -7.60
C GLY A 92 -0.83 7.12 -6.12
N ILE A 93 0.41 7.38 -5.70
CA ILE A 93 0.72 7.84 -4.34
C ILE A 93 1.27 9.26 -4.49
N PRO A 94 0.54 10.30 -4.04
CA PRO A 94 1.13 11.63 -3.98
C PRO A 94 2.35 11.60 -3.05
N PRO A 95 3.38 12.46 -3.25
CA PRO A 95 4.52 12.53 -2.35
C PRO A 95 4.08 12.65 -0.90
N THR A 96 4.30 11.60 -0.12
CA THR A 96 3.79 11.46 1.25
C THR A 96 4.95 11.13 2.19
N GLU A 97 5.13 11.94 3.22
CA GLU A 97 6.14 11.70 4.26
C GLU A 97 5.56 10.77 5.33
N VAL A 98 6.26 9.67 5.58
CA VAL A 98 5.84 8.63 6.50
C VAL A 98 7.01 8.14 7.34
N ARG A 99 6.70 7.61 8.52
CA ARG A 99 7.68 6.96 9.38
C ARG A 99 7.56 5.45 9.29
N ILE A 100 8.70 4.78 9.22
CA ILE A 100 8.76 3.32 9.35
C ILE A 100 8.56 2.96 10.82
N THR A 101 7.45 2.31 11.16
CA THR A 101 7.15 1.85 12.53
C THR A 101 7.49 0.39 12.73
N GLY A 102 7.58 -0.38 11.65
CA GLY A 102 7.85 -1.81 11.68
C GLY A 102 8.48 -2.30 10.40
N ILE A 103 9.31 -3.33 10.52
CA ILE A 103 9.90 -4.06 9.40
C ILE A 103 9.82 -5.53 9.73
N GLY A 104 9.31 -6.33 8.80
CA GLY A 104 9.17 -7.76 9.01
C GLY A 104 9.43 -8.60 7.77
N LYS A 105 9.55 -9.90 8.03
CA LYS A 105 9.69 -10.95 7.02
C LYS A 105 8.58 -11.97 7.22
N PHE A 106 8.01 -12.45 6.13
CA PHE A 106 7.20 -13.65 6.10
C PHE A 106 8.08 -14.86 5.77
N ASP A 107 8.11 -15.84 6.65
CA ASP A 107 8.83 -17.10 6.44
C ASP A 107 7.94 -18.30 6.87
N PRO A 108 7.26 -18.98 5.92
CA PRO A 108 7.34 -18.82 4.46
C PRO A 108 6.69 -17.52 3.93
N PRO A 109 6.89 -17.16 2.64
CA PRO A 109 6.24 -16.00 2.02
C PRO A 109 4.72 -16.02 2.23
N ALA A 110 4.12 -14.85 2.49
CA ALA A 110 2.72 -14.73 2.85
C ALA A 110 1.81 -15.12 1.69
N ASP A 111 0.82 -15.96 2.00
CA ASP A 111 -0.22 -16.36 1.06
C ASP A 111 -1.43 -15.43 1.19
N PHE A 112 -1.53 -14.41 0.34
CA PHE A 112 -2.65 -13.45 0.34
C PHE A 112 -3.57 -13.55 -0.88
N GLY A 113 -3.44 -14.61 -1.69
CA GLY A 113 -4.24 -14.77 -2.93
C GLY A 113 -3.63 -14.11 -4.16
N PHE A 114 -2.44 -13.52 -4.05
CA PHE A 114 -1.78 -12.83 -5.15
C PHE A 114 -0.29 -13.12 -5.25
N LEU A 115 0.23 -12.95 -6.47
CA LEU A 115 1.63 -12.98 -6.82
C LEU A 115 2.15 -11.55 -7.12
N PRO A 116 3.44 -11.28 -6.83
CA PRO A 116 4.35 -12.13 -6.06
C PRO A 116 3.89 -12.27 -4.60
N ARG A 117 4.14 -13.45 -3.99
CA ARG A 117 3.83 -13.67 -2.57
C ARG A 117 4.75 -12.78 -1.73
N PRO A 118 4.24 -11.92 -0.83
CA PRO A 118 5.10 -11.04 -0.07
C PRO A 118 6.06 -11.79 0.84
N GLU A 119 7.33 -11.41 0.79
CA GLU A 119 8.40 -11.92 1.64
C GLU A 119 8.78 -10.92 2.73
N TYR A 120 8.71 -9.63 2.43
CA TYR A 120 9.14 -8.56 3.32
C TYR A 120 8.14 -7.43 3.29
N PHE A 121 7.99 -6.76 4.43
CA PHE A 121 7.08 -5.65 4.57
C PHE A 121 7.63 -4.52 5.43
N LEU A 122 7.15 -3.31 5.15
CA LEU A 122 7.27 -2.13 5.97
C LEU A 122 5.90 -1.76 6.53
N GLU A 123 5.82 -1.48 7.82
CA GLU A 123 4.70 -0.78 8.44
C GLU A 123 5.03 0.71 8.45
N LEU A 124 4.13 1.52 7.88
CA LEU A 124 4.32 2.95 7.68
C LEU A 124 3.15 3.71 8.28
N VAL A 125 3.44 4.85 8.91
CA VAL A 125 2.43 5.78 9.41
C VAL A 125 2.72 7.18 8.87
N PRO A 126 1.72 7.89 8.29
CA PRO A 126 1.86 9.31 7.94
C PRO A 126 2.32 10.15 9.13
N ILE A 127 3.24 11.09 8.90
CA ILE A 127 3.85 11.87 9.99
C ILE A 127 2.84 12.73 10.77
N ASP A 128 1.73 13.09 10.15
CA ASP A 128 0.63 13.85 10.75
C ASP A 128 -0.35 12.97 11.55
N MET A 129 -0.19 11.65 11.51
CA MET A 129 -1.08 10.65 12.10
C MET A 129 -0.38 9.70 13.08
N LEU A 130 0.81 10.06 13.59
CA LEU A 130 1.62 9.16 14.44
C LEU A 130 0.99 8.80 15.79
N ASP A 131 0.13 9.69 16.31
CA ASP A 131 -0.58 9.47 17.57
C ASP A 131 -1.89 8.69 17.36
N ASP A 132 -2.24 8.36 16.11
CA ASP A 132 -3.41 7.57 15.75
C ASP A 132 -3.02 6.10 15.61
N GLU A 133 -3.38 5.29 16.61
CA GLU A 133 -3.09 3.84 16.64
C GLU A 133 -3.78 3.06 15.50
N GLU A 134 -4.76 3.68 14.86
CA GLU A 134 -5.56 3.08 13.81
C GLU A 134 -5.08 3.46 12.41
N ALA A 135 -4.19 4.45 12.31
CA ALA A 135 -3.59 4.91 11.06
C ALA A 135 -2.38 4.06 10.66
N GLY A 136 -2.15 4.01 9.34
CA GLY A 136 -0.97 3.40 8.76
C GLY A 136 -1.29 2.27 7.80
N TYR A 137 -0.25 1.82 7.10
CA TYR A 137 -0.37 0.86 6.03
C TYR A 137 0.89 0.05 5.85
N VAL A 138 0.72 -1.09 5.19
CA VAL A 138 1.79 -2.04 4.91
C VAL A 138 2.21 -1.92 3.44
N LEU A 139 3.51 -1.74 3.19
CA LEU A 139 4.10 -1.90 1.86
C LEU A 139 4.87 -3.21 1.78
N TYR A 140 4.74 -3.92 0.66
CA TYR A 140 5.48 -5.15 0.40
C TYR A 140 6.69 -4.85 -0.50
N LEU A 141 7.89 -5.16 -0.01
CA LEU A 141 9.13 -4.73 -0.68
C LEU A 141 9.51 -5.58 -1.90
N ASN A 142 8.92 -6.76 -2.04
CA ASN A 142 9.09 -7.63 -3.20
C ASN A 142 7.86 -7.62 -4.13
N GLY A 143 6.97 -6.63 -3.97
CA GLY A 143 5.85 -6.38 -4.88
C GLY A 143 6.29 -5.79 -6.22
N GLU A 144 5.36 -5.72 -7.18
CA GLU A 144 5.58 -5.06 -8.47
C GLU A 144 4.96 -3.66 -8.52
N GLU A 145 4.38 -3.18 -7.41
CA GLU A 145 3.93 -1.79 -7.32
C GLU A 145 5.10 -0.81 -7.50
N PRO A 146 4.98 0.19 -8.37
CA PRO A 146 6.05 1.15 -8.68
C PRO A 146 6.11 2.24 -7.61
N ILE A 147 6.33 1.85 -6.35
CA ILE A 147 6.48 2.76 -5.23
C ILE A 147 7.95 3.15 -5.12
N GLU A 148 8.20 4.44 -5.31
CA GLU A 148 9.48 5.05 -4.98
C GLU A 148 9.51 5.33 -3.48
N ILE A 149 10.62 4.98 -2.83
CA ILE A 149 10.85 5.23 -1.41
C ILE A 149 12.19 5.97 -1.29
N GLU A 150 12.14 7.22 -0.83
CA GLU A 150 13.30 8.06 -0.56
C GLU A 150 13.50 8.20 0.95
N VAL A 151 14.66 7.81 1.48
CA VAL A 151 14.99 8.05 2.89
C VAL A 151 15.37 9.52 3.08
N LEU A 152 14.63 10.23 3.92
CA LEU A 152 14.85 11.65 4.23
C LEU A 152 15.72 11.82 5.47
N GLU A 153 15.46 11.01 6.50
CA GLU A 153 16.18 10.99 7.76
C GLU A 153 16.22 9.56 8.31
N HIS A 154 17.37 9.13 8.84
CA HIS A 154 17.47 7.85 9.52
C HIS A 154 17.00 7.94 10.96
N GLY A 155 16.27 6.93 11.42
CA GLY A 155 15.90 6.79 12.83
C GLY A 155 17.13 6.66 13.73
N GLU A 156 17.07 7.28 14.92
CA GLU A 156 18.11 7.17 15.96
C GLU A 156 18.15 5.79 16.63
#